data_AF-A0A1B4LFH0-F1
#
_entry.id   AF-A0A1B4LFH0-F1
#
_cell.length_a   1.000
_cell.length_b   1.000
_cell.length_c   1.000
_cell.angle_alpha   90.00
_cell.angle_beta   90.00
_cell.angle_gamma   90.00
#
_symmetry.space_group_name_H-M   'P 1'
#
loop_
_entity.id
_entity.type
_entity.pdbx_description
1 polymer ?
#
loop_
_entity_poly.entity_id
_entity_poly.type
_entity_poly.pdbx_seq_one_letter_code
_entity_poly.pdbx_strand_id
1 'polypeptide(L)'
;MVYLLQALTPRGADLQKLVLLDYAIVYSADLNGPSSLHTPIPFRGAELMSRRELIEQGLYLMSTRGLVTATWGADGITYFAGDLARTMTGALTSNYLRELEHRCTWVAEHYGQAGSTELTAQFAASGHLWGAELESVARDGGGVWA
;
A
#
# COMPACT_ATOMS: atom_id res chain seq x y z
N MET A 1 -3.75 4.24 -4.33
CA MET A 1 -2.32 4.23 -4.75
C MET A 1 -1.76 5.60 -5.08
N VAL A 2 -2.37 6.40 -5.96
CA VAL A 2 -1.80 7.73 -6.34
C VAL A 2 -1.50 8.64 -5.13
N TYR A 3 -2.39 8.71 -4.14
CA TYR A 3 -2.16 9.46 -2.89
C TYR A 3 -0.98 8.90 -2.07
N LEU A 4 -0.87 7.58 -1.95
CA LEU A 4 0.24 6.93 -1.25
C LEU A 4 1.58 7.19 -1.94
N LEU A 5 1.66 7.00 -3.26
CA LEU A 5 2.88 7.28 -4.03
C LEU A 5 3.24 8.77 -4.00
N GLN A 6 2.23 9.66 -3.99
CA GLN A 6 2.44 11.10 -3.82
C GLN A 6 3.03 11.42 -2.44
N ALA A 7 2.58 10.75 -1.38
CA ALA A 7 3.11 10.89 -0.03
C ALA A 7 4.53 10.29 0.13
N LEU A 8 4.86 9.25 -0.63
CA LEU A 8 6.19 8.62 -0.62
C LEU A 8 7.26 9.42 -1.38
N THR A 9 6.87 10.42 -2.17
CA THR A 9 7.78 11.22 -3.00
C THR A 9 8.92 11.84 -2.15
N PRO A 10 10.20 11.77 -2.60
CA PRO A 10 10.68 11.33 -3.90
C PRO A 10 10.95 9.82 -4.03
N ARG A 11 10.58 9.02 -3.03
CA ARG A 11 10.84 7.58 -3.00
C ARG A 11 9.75 6.82 -3.76
N GLY A 12 10.14 5.67 -4.29
CA GLY A 12 9.21 4.69 -4.85
C GLY A 12 8.99 3.52 -3.90
N ALA A 13 8.14 2.59 -4.31
CA ALA A 13 7.88 1.35 -3.60
C ALA A 13 7.63 0.21 -4.59
N ASP A 14 8.07 -1.00 -4.22
CA ASP A 14 7.67 -2.23 -4.93
C ASP A 14 6.20 -2.58 -4.64
N LEU A 15 5.63 -3.52 -5.40
CA LEU A 15 4.23 -3.93 -5.24
C LEU A 15 3.94 -4.49 -3.84
N GLN A 16 4.88 -5.22 -3.23
CA GLN A 16 4.68 -5.82 -1.91
C GLN A 16 4.57 -4.73 -0.84
N LYS A 17 5.47 -3.75 -0.86
CA LYS A 17 5.41 -2.58 0.01
C LYS A 17 4.12 -1.81 -0.19
N LEU A 18 3.69 -1.57 -1.44
CA LEU A 18 2.43 -0.88 -1.70
C LEU A 18 1.22 -1.59 -1.11
N VAL A 19 1.15 -2.93 -1.21
CA VAL A 19 0.08 -3.73 -0.59
C VAL A 19 0.09 -3.57 0.94
N LEU A 20 1.26 -3.67 1.56
CA LEU A 20 1.42 -3.53 3.01
C LEU A 20 1.01 -2.14 3.50
N LEU A 21 1.45 -1.09 2.80
CA LEU A 21 1.13 0.29 3.15
C LEU A 21 -0.35 0.64 2.86
N ASP A 22 -0.95 0.09 1.80
CA ASP A 22 -2.38 0.24 1.53
C ASP A 22 -3.23 -0.34 2.65
N TYR A 23 -2.83 -1.50 3.16
CA TYR A 23 -3.49 -2.13 4.29
C TYR A 23 -3.30 -1.30 5.58
N ALA A 24 -2.10 -0.74 5.81
CA ALA A 24 -1.83 0.20 6.91
C ALA A 24 -2.62 1.50 6.84
N ILE A 25 -2.93 2.01 5.65
CA ILE A 25 -3.79 3.19 5.47
C ILE A 25 -5.21 2.87 5.93
N VAL A 26 -5.73 1.71 5.54
CA VAL A 26 -7.12 1.32 5.82
C VAL A 26 -7.32 1.03 7.29
N TYR A 27 -6.37 0.35 7.92
CA TYR A 27 -6.42 -0.09 9.32
C TYR A 27 -5.44 0.68 10.21
N SER A 28 -5.27 1.98 9.95
CA SER A 28 -4.29 2.82 10.64
C SER A 28 -4.42 2.78 12.17
N ALA A 29 -5.64 2.63 12.72
CA ALA A 29 -5.85 2.57 14.16
C ALA A 29 -5.24 1.32 14.80
N ASP A 30 -5.20 0.20 14.06
CA ASP A 30 -4.60 -1.07 14.54
C ASP A 30 -3.07 -0.93 14.68
N LEU A 31 -2.47 0.07 14.04
CA LEU A 31 -1.04 0.39 14.07
C LEU A 31 -0.73 1.65 14.91
N ASN A 32 -1.59 1.98 15.87
CA ASN A 32 -1.49 3.20 16.69
C ASN A 32 -1.49 4.52 15.88
N GLY A 33 -2.08 4.51 14.69
CA GLY A 33 -2.25 5.67 13.83
C GLY A 33 -3.61 6.36 13.99
N PRO A 34 -3.99 7.22 13.02
CA PRO A 34 -5.32 7.82 12.94
C PRO A 34 -6.44 6.78 12.95
N SER A 35 -7.68 7.19 13.21
CA SER A 35 -8.85 6.29 13.13
C SER A 35 -8.90 5.58 11.78
N SER A 36 -9.25 4.30 11.73
CA SER A 36 -9.33 3.55 10.47
C SER A 36 -10.36 4.16 9.50
N LEU A 37 -10.09 4.11 8.18
CA LEU A 37 -11.04 4.60 7.17
C LEU A 37 -12.31 3.75 7.08
N HIS A 38 -12.18 2.47 7.44
CA HIS A 38 -13.27 1.50 7.40
C HIS A 38 -13.48 0.89 8.78
N THR A 39 -14.74 0.62 9.11
CA THR A 39 -15.11 -0.13 10.31
C THR A 39 -14.50 -1.53 10.24
N PRO A 40 -13.93 -2.07 11.34
CA PRO A 40 -13.43 -3.44 11.40
C PRO A 40 -14.45 -4.46 10.90
N ILE A 41 -14.10 -5.27 9.89
CA ILE A 41 -14.85 -6.46 9.49
C ILE A 41 -14.04 -7.74 9.79
N PRO A 42 -14.70 -8.88 10.08
CA PRO A 42 -14.04 -10.18 10.21
C PRO A 42 -13.58 -10.72 8.83
N PHE A 43 -12.53 -11.56 8.82
CA PHE A 43 -11.92 -12.20 7.63
C PHE A 43 -11.19 -11.26 6.64
N ARG A 44 -10.09 -10.63 7.06
CA ARG A 44 -9.36 -9.62 6.28
C ARG A 44 -8.32 -10.21 5.30
N GLY A 45 -7.96 -11.48 5.45
CA GLY A 45 -6.86 -12.10 4.71
C GLY A 45 -7.21 -12.46 3.27
N ALA A 46 -8.46 -12.87 3.03
CA ALA A 46 -8.99 -13.06 1.69
C ALA A 46 -9.09 -11.73 0.91
N GLU A 47 -9.22 -10.61 1.62
CA GLU A 47 -9.15 -9.27 1.04
C GLU A 47 -7.73 -8.94 0.56
N LEU A 48 -6.67 -9.41 1.24
CA LEU A 48 -5.30 -9.05 0.90
C LEU A 48 -4.82 -9.65 -0.44
N MET A 49 -5.12 -10.93 -0.71
CA MET A 49 -4.80 -11.56 -1.99
C MET A 49 -5.58 -10.95 -3.15
N SER A 50 -6.89 -10.73 -2.98
CA SER A 50 -7.71 -10.03 -3.98
C SER A 50 -7.29 -8.57 -4.16
N ARG A 51 -6.80 -7.90 -3.10
CA ARG A 51 -6.25 -6.54 -3.18
C ARG A 51 -4.96 -6.47 -3.97
N ARG A 52 -4.07 -7.46 -3.89
CA ARG A 52 -2.80 -7.41 -4.64
C ARG A 52 -3.05 -7.29 -6.14
N GLU A 53 -3.88 -8.17 -6.71
CA GLU A 53 -4.22 -8.14 -8.13
C GLU A 53 -4.92 -6.84 -8.53
N LEU A 54 -5.86 -6.35 -7.70
CA LEU A 54 -6.54 -5.08 -7.93
C LEU A 54 -5.59 -3.88 -7.87
N ILE A 55 -4.63 -3.88 -6.95
CA ILE A 55 -3.60 -2.84 -6.84
C ILE A 55 -2.72 -2.86 -8.08
N GLU A 56 -2.28 -4.04 -8.54
CA GLU A 56 -1.47 -4.18 -9.74
C GLU A 56 -2.21 -3.67 -11.00
N GLN A 57 -3.46 -4.11 -11.21
CA GLN A 57 -4.31 -3.64 -12.30
C GLN A 57 -4.53 -2.11 -12.22
N GLY A 58 -4.74 -1.59 -11.01
CA GLY A 58 -4.87 -0.16 -10.77
C GLY A 58 -3.59 0.61 -11.11
N LEU A 59 -2.43 0.12 -10.70
CA LEU A 59 -1.12 0.73 -11.00
C LEU A 59 -0.87 0.77 -12.51
N TYR A 60 -1.20 -0.31 -13.23
CA TYR A 60 -1.15 -0.34 -14.69
C TYR A 60 -2.09 0.72 -15.30
N LEU A 61 -3.35 0.78 -14.87
CA LEU A 61 -4.30 1.79 -15.38
C LEU A 61 -3.82 3.23 -15.09
N MET A 62 -3.28 3.47 -13.91
CA MET A 62 -2.73 4.77 -13.52
C MET A 62 -1.49 5.15 -14.33
N SER A 63 -0.66 4.19 -14.73
CA SER A 63 0.51 4.46 -15.58
C SER A 63 0.13 4.90 -16.98
N THR A 64 -0.94 4.31 -17.56
CA THR A 64 -1.47 4.75 -18.88
C THR A 64 -1.96 6.20 -18.90
N ARG A 65 -2.14 6.83 -17.73
CA ARG A 65 -2.61 8.21 -17.55
C ARG A 65 -1.57 9.12 -16.91
N GLY A 66 -0.31 8.69 -16.75
CA GLY A 66 0.75 9.53 -16.17
C GLY A 66 0.59 9.85 -14.68
N LEU A 67 -0.30 9.15 -13.96
CA LEU A 67 -0.50 9.30 -12.51
C LEU A 67 0.53 8.51 -11.71
N VAL A 68 1.05 7.44 -12.29
CA VAL A 68 2.09 6.58 -11.73
C VAL A 68 3.14 6.36 -12.80
N THR A 69 4.41 6.32 -12.40
CA THR A 69 5.49 5.85 -13.26
C THR A 69 6.14 4.63 -12.62
N ALA A 70 6.82 3.81 -13.42
CA ALA A 70 7.49 2.60 -12.95
C ALA A 70 8.88 2.51 -13.56
N THR A 71 9.86 2.07 -12.76
CA THR A 71 11.20 1.73 -13.25
C THR A 71 11.50 0.27 -12.96
N TRP A 72 12.35 -0.30 -13.81
CA TRP A 72 12.82 -1.67 -13.68
C TRP A 72 14.27 -1.65 -13.17
N GLY A 73 14.54 -2.42 -12.14
CA GLY A 73 15.87 -2.63 -11.57
C GLY A 73 16.18 -4.10 -11.37
N ALA A 74 17.36 -4.38 -10.81
CA ALA A 74 17.77 -5.75 -10.48
C ALA A 74 16.81 -6.43 -9.48
N ASP A 75 16.15 -5.63 -8.63
CA ASP A 75 15.24 -6.10 -7.58
C ASP A 75 13.76 -6.10 -8.01
N GLY A 76 13.49 -5.88 -9.31
CA GLY A 76 12.13 -5.88 -9.89
C GLY A 76 11.60 -4.48 -10.23
N ILE A 77 10.27 -4.32 -10.12
CA ILE A 77 9.57 -3.08 -10.48
C ILE A 77 9.45 -2.17 -9.25
N THR A 78 9.83 -0.90 -9.41
CA THR A 78 9.54 0.15 -8.42
C THR A 78 8.57 1.15 -9.02
N TYR A 79 7.49 1.45 -8.29
CA TYR A 79 6.48 2.43 -8.69
C TYR A 79 6.73 3.77 -7.99
N PHE A 80 6.44 4.87 -8.69
CA PHE A 80 6.58 6.24 -8.21
C PHE A 80 5.35 7.06 -8.58
N ALA A 81 5.15 8.19 -7.90
CA ALA A 81 4.20 9.20 -8.34
C ALA A 81 4.59 9.71 -9.73
N GLY A 82 3.64 9.74 -10.67
CA GLY A 82 3.83 10.33 -11.98
C GLY A 82 3.65 11.85 -11.98
N ASP A 83 3.96 12.50 -13.09
CA ASP A 83 3.92 13.96 -13.22
C ASP A 83 2.52 14.55 -12.97
N LEU A 84 1.46 13.78 -13.26
CA LEU A 84 0.08 14.21 -13.03
C LEU A 84 -0.45 13.88 -11.63
N ALA A 85 0.32 13.17 -10.80
CA ALA A 85 -0.12 12.74 -9.46
C ALA A 85 -0.49 13.94 -8.58
N ARG A 86 0.43 14.90 -8.45
CA ARG A 86 0.24 16.11 -7.62
C ARG A 86 -0.97 16.93 -8.06
N THR A 87 -1.16 17.07 -9.36
CA THR A 87 -2.30 17.79 -9.93
C THR A 87 -3.61 17.07 -9.61
N MET A 88 -3.66 15.75 -9.76
CA MET A 88 -4.85 14.95 -9.44
C MET A 88 -5.20 15.02 -7.95
N THR A 89 -4.22 14.80 -7.06
CA THR A 89 -4.48 14.78 -5.61
C THR A 89 -4.88 16.16 -5.11
N GLY A 90 -4.31 17.24 -5.66
CA GLY A 90 -4.70 18.61 -5.30
C GLY A 90 -6.08 19.04 -5.83
N ALA A 91 -6.55 18.46 -6.92
CA ALA A 91 -7.84 18.83 -7.53
C ALA A 91 -9.06 18.22 -6.81
N LEU A 92 -8.88 17.06 -6.17
CA LEU A 92 -9.99 16.33 -5.54
C LEU A 92 -10.05 16.64 -4.04
N THR A 93 -11.12 17.31 -3.60
CA THR A 93 -11.16 17.97 -2.28
C THR A 93 -12.27 17.46 -1.36
N SER A 94 -12.86 16.30 -1.65
CA SER A 94 -13.88 15.71 -0.79
C SER A 94 -13.32 15.37 0.59
N ASN A 95 -14.17 15.36 1.62
CA ASN A 95 -13.74 15.06 2.99
C ASN A 95 -13.07 13.69 3.09
N TYR A 96 -13.65 12.68 2.43
CA TYR A 96 -13.08 11.34 2.37
C TYR A 96 -11.65 11.32 1.79
N LEU A 97 -11.39 12.11 0.75
CA LEU A 97 -10.07 12.15 0.12
C LEU A 97 -9.02 12.89 0.96
N ARG A 98 -9.43 13.91 1.72
CA ARG A 98 -8.54 14.56 2.71
C ARG A 98 -8.17 13.61 3.84
N GLU A 99 -9.14 12.84 4.33
CA GLU A 99 -8.90 11.81 5.33
C GLU A 99 -7.98 10.70 4.81
N LEU A 100 -8.15 10.30 3.55
CA LEU A 100 -7.25 9.36 2.88
C LEU A 100 -5.83 9.93 2.74
N GLU A 101 -5.69 11.18 2.29
CA GLU A 101 -4.41 11.86 2.15
C GLU A 101 -3.67 11.94 3.49
N HIS A 102 -4.37 12.33 4.56
CA HIS A 102 -3.81 12.39 5.91
C HIS A 102 -3.20 11.04 6.35
N ARG A 103 -3.89 9.93 6.08
CA ARG A 103 -3.38 8.58 6.42
C ARG A 103 -2.26 8.15 5.49
N CYS A 104 -2.29 8.52 4.21
CA CYS A 104 -1.18 8.28 3.29
C CYS A 104 0.09 8.98 3.78
N THR A 105 -0.03 10.23 4.23
CA THR A 105 1.09 10.98 4.82
C THR A 105 1.58 10.30 6.10
N TRP A 106 0.68 9.95 7.02
CA TRP A 106 1.06 9.25 8.25
C TRP A 106 1.81 7.95 7.97
N VAL A 107 1.30 7.11 7.06
CA VAL A 107 1.95 5.85 6.67
C VAL A 107 3.30 6.11 6.01
N ALA A 108 3.43 7.10 5.13
CA ALA A 108 4.69 7.44 4.49
C ALA A 108 5.75 7.91 5.50
N GLU A 109 5.36 8.70 6.51
CA GLU A 109 6.25 9.18 7.57
C GLU A 109 6.75 8.04 8.47
N HIS A 110 5.87 7.10 8.85
CA HIS A 110 6.21 6.03 9.80
C HIS A 110 6.89 4.83 9.13
N TYR A 111 6.48 4.50 7.91
CA TYR A 111 6.81 3.24 7.25
C TYR A 111 7.49 3.41 5.89
N GLY A 112 7.59 4.64 5.37
CA GLY A 112 8.15 4.92 4.05
C GLY A 112 9.64 4.57 3.90
N GLN A 113 10.38 4.51 5.02
CA GLN A 113 11.80 4.12 5.04
C GLN A 113 12.02 2.60 5.05
N ALA A 114 11.10 1.85 5.67
CA ALA A 114 11.23 0.42 5.88
C ALA A 114 11.04 -0.36 4.57
N GLY A 115 11.76 -1.47 4.43
CA GLY A 115 11.59 -2.41 3.31
C GLY A 115 10.40 -3.34 3.52
N SER A 116 9.97 -4.04 2.46
CA SER A 116 8.83 -4.98 2.51
C SER A 116 9.00 -6.07 3.59
N THR A 117 10.19 -6.63 3.74
CA THR A 117 10.49 -7.64 4.79
C THR A 117 10.39 -7.07 6.20
N GLU A 118 10.90 -5.86 6.41
CA GLU A 118 10.85 -5.19 7.71
C GLU A 118 9.41 -4.85 8.10
N LEU A 119 8.63 -4.31 7.16
CA LEU A 119 7.21 -4.03 7.37
C LEU A 119 6.42 -5.28 7.71
N THR A 120 6.67 -6.38 7.01
CA THR A 120 6.02 -7.67 7.29
C THR A 120 6.29 -8.10 8.73
N ALA A 121 7.54 -7.99 9.21
CA ALA A 121 7.91 -8.35 10.57
C ALA A 121 7.29 -7.39 11.61
N GLN A 122 7.37 -6.08 11.38
CA GLN A 122 6.80 -5.06 12.28
C GLN A 122 5.28 -5.22 12.43
N PHE A 123 4.59 -5.46 11.33
CA PHE A 123 3.14 -5.65 11.33
C PHE A 123 2.73 -6.97 11.97
N ALA A 124 3.47 -8.06 11.73
CA ALA A 124 3.23 -9.33 12.43
C ALA A 124 3.41 -9.20 13.95
N ALA A 125 4.37 -8.38 14.42
CA ALA A 125 4.59 -8.11 15.83
C ALA A 125 3.52 -7.20 16.47
N SER A 126 2.82 -6.39 15.67
CA SER A 126 1.87 -5.37 16.15
C SER A 126 0.47 -5.94 16.49
N GLY A 127 0.20 -7.23 16.24
CA GLY A 127 -1.01 -7.89 16.77
C GLY A 127 -1.39 -9.21 16.11
N HIS A 128 -2.31 -9.93 16.77
CA HIS A 128 -2.80 -11.26 16.37
C HIS A 128 -3.50 -11.33 14.99
N LEU A 129 -3.91 -10.20 14.42
CA LEU A 129 -4.66 -10.13 13.15
C LEU A 129 -3.77 -10.10 11.91
N TRP A 130 -2.55 -9.57 12.01
CA TRP A 130 -1.66 -9.37 10.85
C TRP A 130 -0.74 -10.59 10.65
N GLY A 131 -0.28 -11.22 11.73
CA GLY A 131 0.58 -12.41 11.68
C GLY A 131 -0.08 -13.63 11.03
N ALA A 132 -1.36 -13.90 11.36
CA ALA A 132 -2.09 -15.06 10.80
C ALA A 132 -2.43 -14.91 9.31
N GLU A 133 -2.51 -13.68 8.81
CA GLU A 133 -2.92 -13.39 7.42
C GLU A 133 -1.74 -13.14 6.47
N LEU A 134 -0.58 -12.71 6.99
CA LEU A 134 0.65 -12.62 6.20
C LEU A 134 1.33 -14.00 6.04
N GLU A 135 1.23 -14.87 7.06
CA GLU A 135 1.75 -16.25 6.98
C GLU A 135 0.98 -17.13 5.98
N SER A 136 -0.32 -16.90 5.76
CA SER A 136 -1.08 -17.64 4.75
C SER A 136 -0.67 -17.24 3.32
N VAL A 137 -0.46 -15.95 3.07
CA VAL A 137 0.02 -15.43 1.78
C VAL A 137 1.45 -15.88 1.47
N ALA A 138 2.34 -15.91 2.47
CA ALA A 138 3.70 -16.41 2.30
C ALA A 138 3.75 -17.92 2.00
N ARG A 139 2.78 -18.70 2.47
CA ARG A 139 2.70 -20.15 2.21
C ARG A 139 2.17 -20.49 0.82
N ASP A 140 1.25 -19.70 0.27
CA ASP A 140 0.70 -19.92 -1.07
C ASP A 140 1.59 -19.39 -2.21
N GLY A 141 2.54 -18.49 -1.92
CA GLY A 141 3.54 -18.00 -2.88
C GLY A 141 4.63 -19.02 -3.28
N GLY A 142 4.62 -20.22 -2.70
CA GLY A 142 5.52 -21.34 -3.01
C GLY A 142 5.07 -22.25 -4.17
N GLY A 143 4.06 -21.83 -4.94
CA GLY A 143 3.49 -22.60 -6.05
C GLY A 143 4.32 -22.56 -7.34
N VAL A 144 5.23 -23.53 -7.48
CA VAL A 144 5.66 -24.25 -8.69
C VAL A 144 5.38 -23.55 -10.03
N TRP A 145 6.41 -22.93 -10.61
CA TRP A 145 6.56 -22.83 -12.07
C TRP A 145 7.36 -24.06 -12.51
N ALA A 146 6.66 -25.08 -12.98
CA ALA A 146 7.19 -26.21 -13.73
C ALA A 146 6.41 -26.34 -15.04
#